data_AF-A0A0V0GM33-F1
#
_entry.id   AF-A0A0V0GM33-F1
#
_cell.length_a   1.000
_cell.length_b   1.000
_cell.length_c   1.000
_cell.angle_alpha   90.00
_cell.angle_beta   90.00
_cell.angle_gamma   90.00
#
_symmetry.space_group_name_H-M   'P 1'
#
loop_
_entity.id
_entity.type
_entity.pdbx_description
1 polymer ?
#
loop_
_entity_poly.entity_id
_entity_poly.type
_entity_poly.pdbx_seq_one_letter_code
_entity_poly.pdbx_strand_id
1 'polypeptide(L)'
;MYKDDVEGMKKVEGWRSALTAAANIIGYDIRDKIESERIRDLVNQISSKLCKTSLSYLQDIVGIDTHLKEVSSLLEMEIDDVRIVGIWGVGGVGKTTIAKAVFDRLSSQFDGACFLVNVKETAGKIQLHSLQNTLLATLLGKTDDYVNN
;
A
#
# COMPACT_ATOMS: atom_id res chain seq x y z
N MET A 1 25.44 -50.96 -15.23
CA MET A 1 24.15 -51.21 -14.57
C MET A 1 23.64 -49.89 -14.02
N TYR A 2 22.50 -49.43 -14.54
CA TYR A 2 21.93 -48.10 -14.48
C TYR A 2 21.81 -47.52 -13.06
N LYS A 3 22.63 -46.51 -12.73
CA LYS A 3 22.44 -45.66 -11.55
C LYS A 3 21.79 -44.31 -11.89
N ASP A 4 21.80 -43.92 -13.16
CA ASP A 4 21.25 -42.63 -13.62
C ASP A 4 19.72 -42.63 -13.74
N ASP A 5 19.07 -43.80 -13.81
CA ASP A 5 17.62 -43.91 -14.02
C ASP A 5 16.79 -43.63 -12.76
N VAL A 6 17.26 -44.01 -11.57
CA VAL A 6 16.48 -43.87 -10.33
C VAL A 6 16.44 -42.40 -9.88
N GLU A 7 17.55 -41.67 -10.02
CA GLU A 7 17.61 -40.24 -9.72
C GLU A 7 16.81 -39.41 -10.73
N GLY A 8 16.90 -39.78 -12.02
CA GLY A 8 16.08 -39.18 -13.08
C GLY A 8 14.58 -39.38 -12.83
N MET A 9 14.16 -40.61 -12.49
CA MET A 9 12.75 -40.90 -12.19
C MET A 9 12.24 -40.12 -10.97
N LYS A 10 13.04 -40.01 -9.90
CA LYS A 10 12.68 -39.21 -8.72
C LYS A 10 12.49 -37.73 -9.05
N LYS A 11 13.35 -37.16 -9.89
CA LYS A 11 13.21 -35.76 -10.34
C LYS A 11 11.94 -35.56 -11.18
N VAL A 12 11.66 -36.47 -12.12
CA VAL A 12 10.43 -36.41 -12.93
C VAL A 12 9.18 -36.48 -12.06
N GLU A 13 9.17 -37.35 -11.04
CA GLU A 13 8.05 -37.46 -10.11
C GLU A 13 7.88 -36.20 -9.25
N GLY A 14 9.00 -35.59 -8.83
CA GLY A 14 9.01 -34.29 -8.15
C GLY A 14 8.43 -33.16 -9.01
N TRP A 15 8.81 -33.10 -10.29
CA TRP A 15 8.25 -32.11 -11.23
C TRP A 15 6.78 -32.31 -11.50
N ARG A 16 6.33 -33.57 -11.66
CA ARG A 16 4.91 -33.90 -11.81
C ARG A 16 4.10 -33.43 -10.61
N SER A 17 4.60 -33.71 -9.41
CA SER A 17 3.97 -33.28 -8.16
C SER A 17 3.90 -31.76 -8.06
N ALA A 18 5.00 -31.05 -8.34
CA ALA A 18 5.05 -29.59 -8.31
C ALA A 18 4.13 -28.94 -9.36
N LEU A 19 4.11 -29.46 -10.59
CA LEU A 19 3.24 -28.96 -11.65
C LEU A 19 1.76 -29.20 -11.34
N THR A 20 1.43 -30.36 -10.79
CA THR A 20 0.05 -30.67 -10.34
C THR A 20 -0.37 -29.71 -9.23
N ALA A 21 0.51 -29.46 -8.25
CA ALA A 21 0.25 -28.49 -7.20
C ALA A 21 0.05 -27.08 -7.76
N ALA A 22 0.91 -26.63 -8.68
CA ALA A 22 0.81 -25.31 -9.31
C ALA A 22 -0.46 -25.15 -10.16
N ALA A 23 -0.84 -26.18 -10.92
CA ALA A 23 -2.06 -26.17 -11.75
C ALA A 23 -3.35 -26.14 -10.93
N ASN A 24 -3.32 -26.67 -9.70
CA ASN A 24 -4.44 -26.62 -8.76
C ASN A 24 -4.55 -25.26 -8.04
N ILE A 25 -3.59 -24.35 -8.20
CA ILE A 25 -3.72 -22.98 -7.69
C ILE A 25 -4.72 -22.24 -8.58
N ILE A 26 -5.79 -21.72 -7.99
CA ILE A 26 -6.78 -20.90 -8.69
C ILE A 26 -6.09 -19.63 -9.21
N GLY A 27 -5.90 -19.54 -10.52
CA GLY A 27 -5.29 -18.42 -11.22
C GLY A 27 -6.31 -17.52 -11.94
N TYR A 28 -5.79 -16.55 -12.69
CA TYR A 28 -6.60 -15.66 -13.54
C TYR A 28 -6.57 -16.12 -14.99
N ASP A 29 -7.74 -16.26 -15.61
CA ASP A 29 -7.82 -16.47 -17.06
C ASP A 29 -7.64 -15.14 -17.81
N ILE A 30 -6.68 -15.14 -18.72
CA ILE A 30 -6.22 -13.96 -19.50
C ILE A 30 -6.81 -13.98 -20.91
N ARG A 31 -7.40 -15.09 -21.36
CA ARG A 31 -7.79 -15.31 -22.76
C ARG A 31 -8.77 -14.26 -23.33
N ASP A 32 -9.61 -13.67 -22.48
CA ASP A 32 -10.69 -12.77 -22.89
C ASP A 32 -10.59 -11.34 -22.30
N LYS A 33 -9.44 -10.93 -21.74
CA LYS A 33 -9.28 -9.58 -21.14
C LYS A 33 -7.99 -8.88 -21.54
N ILE A 34 -7.99 -7.55 -21.43
CA ILE A 34 -6.80 -6.71 -21.63
C ILE A 34 -5.77 -7.03 -20.52
N GLU A 35 -4.56 -7.39 -20.92
CA GLU A 35 -3.49 -7.79 -19.99
C GLU A 35 -3.18 -6.71 -18.94
N SER A 36 -3.20 -5.43 -19.33
CA SER A 36 -2.94 -4.32 -18.41
C SER A 36 -3.97 -4.21 -17.28
N GLU A 37 -5.24 -4.49 -17.56
CA GLU A 37 -6.28 -4.53 -16.52
C GLU A 37 -6.05 -5.68 -15.54
N ARG A 38 -5.65 -6.85 -16.06
CA ARG A 38 -5.32 -8.01 -15.22
C ARG A 38 -4.10 -7.77 -14.34
N ILE A 39 -3.06 -7.16 -14.89
CA ILE A 39 -1.87 -6.77 -14.12
C ILE A 39 -2.28 -5.79 -13.01
N ARG A 40 -3.09 -4.78 -13.32
CA ARG A 40 -3.58 -3.82 -12.33
C ARG A 40 -4.41 -4.49 -11.23
N ASP A 41 -5.35 -5.36 -11.59
CA ASP A 41 -6.16 -6.12 -10.63
C ASP A 41 -5.27 -6.98 -9.71
N LEU A 42 -4.27 -7.67 -10.28
CA LEU A 42 -3.33 -8.49 -9.54
C LEU A 42 -2.48 -7.66 -8.57
N VAL A 43 -1.93 -6.53 -9.04
CA VAL A 43 -1.17 -5.59 -8.21
C VAL A 43 -2.05 -5.08 -7.06
N ASN A 44 -3.27 -4.65 -7.34
CA ASN A 44 -4.21 -4.19 -6.32
C ASN A 44 -4.51 -5.26 -5.26
N GLN A 45 -4.68 -6.51 -5.68
CA GLN A 45 -4.91 -7.61 -4.75
C GLN A 45 -3.70 -7.94 -3.88
N ILE A 46 -2.49 -7.96 -4.46
CA ILE A 46 -1.27 -8.22 -3.71
C ILE A 46 -1.00 -7.06 -2.74
N SER A 47 -1.09 -5.83 -3.21
CA SER A 47 -0.92 -4.62 -2.40
C SER A 47 -1.91 -4.58 -1.24
N SER A 48 -3.20 -4.87 -1.47
CA SER A 48 -4.19 -4.88 -0.38
C SER A 48 -3.93 -5.96 0.67
N LYS A 49 -3.34 -7.11 0.29
CA LYS A 49 -2.92 -8.15 1.24
C LYS A 49 -1.67 -7.73 2.03
N LEU A 50 -0.67 -7.14 1.36
CA LEU A 50 0.56 -6.68 2.00
C LEU A 50 0.32 -5.50 2.95
N CYS A 51 -0.51 -4.53 2.55
CA CYS A 51 -0.91 -3.40 3.40
C CYS A 51 -1.61 -3.85 4.69
N LYS A 52 -2.43 -4.92 4.64
CA LYS A 52 -3.06 -5.48 5.85
C LYS A 52 -2.02 -6.01 6.83
N THR A 53 -0.95 -6.63 6.34
CA THR A 53 0.14 -7.16 7.18
C THR A 53 0.98 -6.04 7.80
N SER A 54 1.26 -4.97 7.06
CA SER A 54 2.05 -3.83 7.55
C SER A 54 1.34 -3.00 8.62
N LEU A 55 0.01 -3.10 8.72
CA LEU A 55 -0.82 -2.35 9.66
C LEU A 55 -1.07 -3.07 10.99
N SER A 56 -0.35 -4.15 11.29
CA SER A 56 -0.49 -4.92 12.54
C SER A 56 -0.34 -4.04 13.79
N TYR A 57 0.54 -3.04 13.75
CA TYR A 57 0.74 -2.08 14.84
C TYR A 57 -0.51 -1.27 15.19
N LEU A 58 -1.47 -1.12 14.27
CA LEU A 58 -2.72 -0.43 14.55
C LEU A 58 -3.60 -1.21 15.54
N GLN A 59 -3.44 -2.54 15.63
CA GLN A 59 -4.20 -3.36 16.58
C GLN A 59 -3.88 -3.01 18.04
N ASP A 60 -2.69 -2.46 18.30
CA ASP A 60 -2.27 -2.02 19.63
C ASP A 60 -2.86 -0.65 20.01
N ILE A 61 -3.49 0.06 19.07
CA ILE A 61 -4.08 1.38 19.29
C ILE A 61 -5.57 1.24 19.64
N VAL A 62 -5.89 1.44 20.91
CA VAL A 62 -7.27 1.35 21.42
C VAL A 62 -8.18 2.34 20.70
N GLY A 63 -9.31 1.84 20.18
CA GLY A 63 -10.35 2.67 19.56
C GLY A 63 -10.03 3.14 18.13
N ILE A 64 -8.93 2.67 17.52
CA ILE A 64 -8.52 3.11 16.19
C ILE A 64 -9.57 2.79 15.11
N ASP A 65 -10.25 1.65 15.21
CA ASP A 65 -11.29 1.27 14.26
C ASP A 65 -12.46 2.26 14.26
N THR A 66 -12.80 2.81 15.43
CA THR A 66 -13.87 3.82 15.56
C THR A 66 -13.45 5.11 14.86
N HIS A 67 -12.24 5.60 15.13
CA HIS A 67 -11.72 6.81 14.48
C HIS A 67 -11.54 6.64 12.98
N LEU A 68 -11.06 5.47 12.52
CA LEU A 68 -10.96 5.15 11.10
C LEU A 68 -12.32 5.17 10.42
N LYS A 69 -13.35 4.58 11.04
CA LYS A 69 -14.72 4.60 10.50
C LYS A 69 -15.28 6.02 10.41
N GLU A 70 -15.10 6.81 11.46
CA GLU A 70 -15.56 8.20 11.51
C GLU A 70 -14.90 9.05 10.40
N VAL A 71 -13.56 9.01 10.30
CA VAL A 71 -12.83 9.75 9.27
C VAL A 71 -13.18 9.25 7.86
N SER A 72 -13.30 7.93 7.66
CA SER A 72 -13.69 7.37 6.37
C SER A 72 -15.11 7.80 5.96
N SER A 73 -16.03 7.91 6.92
CA SER A 73 -17.37 8.42 6.67
C SER A 73 -17.37 9.89 6.27
N LEU A 74 -16.50 10.73 6.83
CA LEU A 74 -16.38 12.14 6.46
C LEU A 74 -15.77 12.33 5.07
N LEU A 75 -14.87 11.43 4.68
CA LEU A 75 -14.22 11.44 3.37
C LEU A 75 -15.16 11.04 2.23
N GLU A 76 -16.25 10.30 2.50
CA GLU A 76 -17.22 9.81 1.51
C GLU A 76 -16.55 9.39 0.19
N MET A 77 -15.63 8.43 0.26
CA MET A 77 -14.73 8.03 -0.84
C MET A 77 -15.43 7.54 -2.12
N GLU A 78 -16.75 7.41 -2.11
CA GLU A 78 -17.58 7.04 -3.27
C GLU A 78 -17.93 8.25 -4.15
N ILE A 79 -17.69 9.47 -3.67
CA ILE A 79 -17.99 10.72 -4.37
C ILE A 79 -16.67 11.33 -4.88
N ASP A 80 -16.62 11.64 -6.18
CA ASP A 80 -15.49 12.29 -6.82
C ASP A 80 -15.50 13.81 -6.53
N ASP A 81 -15.03 14.18 -5.34
CA ASP A 81 -14.93 15.57 -4.87
C ASP A 81 -13.71 15.79 -3.96
N VAL A 82 -13.28 17.04 -3.80
CA VAL A 82 -12.14 17.42 -2.96
C VAL A 82 -12.58 17.71 -1.54
N ARG A 83 -12.11 16.91 -0.58
CA ARG A 83 -12.45 17.06 0.84
C ARG A 83 -11.26 17.39 1.72
N ILE A 84 -11.51 18.19 2.74
CA ILE A 84 -10.55 18.53 3.79
C ILE A 84 -11.14 18.12 5.13
N VAL A 85 -10.45 17.22 5.84
CA VAL A 85 -10.84 16.76 7.18
C VAL A 85 -9.82 17.24 8.20
N GLY A 86 -10.29 17.93 9.23
CA GLY A 86 -9.45 18.40 10.33
C GLY A 86 -9.62 17.56 11.60
N ILE A 87 -8.52 17.10 12.18
CA ILE A 87 -8.51 16.45 13.50
C ILE A 87 -7.97 17.46 14.53
N TRP A 88 -8.83 17.93 15.44
CA TRP A 88 -8.47 18.91 16.46
C TRP A 88 -8.71 18.38 17.89
N GLY A 89 -8.19 19.09 18.89
CA GLY A 89 -8.34 18.71 20.30
C GLY A 89 -7.08 18.96 21.11
N VAL A 90 -7.12 18.56 22.39
CA VAL A 90 -6.06 18.81 23.38
C VAL A 90 -4.73 18.16 22.97
N GLY A 91 -3.61 18.74 23.40
CA GLY A 91 -2.27 18.17 23.19
C GLY A 91 -2.13 16.78 23.81
N GLY A 92 -1.31 15.91 23.22
CA GLY A 92 -1.01 14.57 23.75
C GLY A 92 -2.05 13.48 23.48
N VAL A 93 -3.24 13.81 22.97
CA VAL A 93 -4.34 12.84 22.70
C VAL A 93 -4.06 11.89 21.52
N GLY A 94 -3.00 12.12 20.74
CA GLY A 94 -2.65 11.24 19.62
C GLY A 94 -3.29 11.59 18.27
N LYS A 95 -3.68 12.86 18.05
CA LYS A 95 -4.27 13.32 16.78
C LYS A 95 -3.43 12.96 15.55
N THR A 96 -2.11 13.19 15.63
CA THR A 96 -1.17 12.84 14.54
C THR A 96 -1.09 11.33 14.34
N THR A 97 -1.21 10.55 15.41
CA THR A 97 -1.26 9.08 15.36
C THR A 97 -2.51 8.60 14.61
N ILE A 98 -3.67 9.20 14.89
CA ILE A 98 -4.91 8.91 14.16
C ILE A 98 -4.76 9.28 12.67
N ALA A 99 -4.25 10.48 12.37
CA ALA A 99 -4.00 10.90 10.98
C ALA A 99 -3.07 9.94 10.24
N LYS A 100 -2.01 9.45 10.90
CA LYS A 100 -1.09 8.46 10.35
C LYS A 100 -1.77 7.12 10.10
N ALA A 101 -2.60 6.66 11.02
CA ALA A 101 -3.36 5.42 10.85
C ALA A 101 -4.35 5.50 9.67
N VAL A 102 -5.05 6.63 9.53
CA VAL A 102 -5.93 6.90 8.38
C VAL A 102 -5.12 6.85 7.09
N PHE A 103 -3.98 7.53 7.05
CA PHE A 103 -3.10 7.54 5.88
C PHE A 103 -2.61 6.13 5.52
N ASP A 104 -2.06 5.38 6.47
CA ASP A 104 -1.51 4.05 6.19
C ASP A 104 -2.62 3.06 5.77
N ARG A 105 -3.87 3.28 6.21
CA ARG A 105 -5.04 2.47 5.83
C ARG A 105 -5.61 2.81 4.45
N LEU A 106 -5.65 4.08 4.08
CA LEU A 106 -6.39 4.56 2.91
C LEU A 106 -5.49 4.93 1.72
N SER A 107 -4.21 5.23 1.95
CA SER A 107 -3.27 5.70 0.90
C SER A 107 -3.23 4.82 -0.34
N SER A 108 -3.30 3.49 -0.19
CA SER A 108 -3.29 2.54 -1.30
C SER A 108 -4.55 2.56 -2.18
N GLN A 109 -5.60 3.29 -1.77
CA GLN A 109 -6.83 3.46 -2.53
C GLN A 109 -6.80 4.70 -3.43
N PHE A 110 -5.74 5.51 -3.34
CA PHE A 110 -5.54 6.70 -4.17
C PHE A 110 -4.38 6.46 -5.14
N ASP A 111 -4.42 7.12 -6.31
CA ASP A 111 -3.33 7.06 -7.30
C ASP A 111 -2.03 7.69 -6.79
N GLY A 112 -2.14 8.63 -5.84
CA GLY A 112 -1.00 9.25 -5.17
C GLY A 112 -1.36 9.62 -3.73
N ALA A 113 -0.42 9.43 -2.81
CA ALA A 113 -0.59 9.73 -1.40
C ALA A 113 0.70 10.27 -0.80
N CYS A 114 0.62 11.31 0.04
CA CYS A 114 1.77 11.88 0.73
C CYS A 114 1.42 12.18 2.20
N PHE A 115 2.30 11.77 3.12
CA PHE A 115 2.16 12.09 4.55
C PHE A 115 3.30 13.00 5.00
N LEU A 116 2.94 14.24 5.33
CA LEU A 116 3.91 15.25 5.75
C LEU A 116 3.93 15.36 7.28
N VAL A 117 5.06 14.98 7.88
CA VAL A 117 5.28 15.00 9.33
C VAL A 117 5.84 16.35 9.78
N ASN A 118 5.52 16.77 11.02
CA ASN A 118 6.12 17.93 11.70
C ASN A 118 6.10 19.26 10.91
N VAL A 119 5.07 19.49 10.09
CA VAL A 119 4.90 20.70 9.26
C VAL A 119 5.07 22.00 10.05
N LYS A 120 4.62 22.02 11.31
CA LYS A 120 4.73 23.21 12.18
C LYS A 120 6.18 23.53 12.56
N GLU A 121 7.01 22.51 12.76
CA GLU A 121 8.43 22.66 13.11
C GLU A 121 9.26 23.00 11.86
N THR A 122 8.78 22.61 10.69
CA THR A 122 9.43 22.82 9.39
C THR A 122 8.88 24.02 8.61
N ALA A 123 8.08 24.90 9.24
CA ALA A 123 7.41 26.02 8.57
C ALA A 123 8.30 27.26 8.35
N GLY A 124 9.64 27.13 8.31
CA GLY A 124 10.52 28.21 7.85
C GLY A 124 10.41 28.42 6.33
N LYS A 125 10.66 29.64 5.81
CA LYS A 125 10.49 29.95 4.36
C LYS A 125 11.22 28.97 3.41
N ILE A 126 12.47 28.62 3.72
CA ILE A 126 13.27 27.67 2.93
C ILE A 126 12.69 26.24 3.04
N GLN A 127 12.19 25.89 4.21
CA GLN A 127 11.67 24.57 4.52
C GLN A 127 10.24 24.35 3.97
N LEU A 128 9.45 25.42 3.79
CA LEU A 128 8.15 25.36 3.12
C LEU A 128 8.30 25.02 1.63
N HIS A 129 9.29 25.60 0.95
CA HIS A 129 9.60 25.23 -0.43
C HIS A 129 10.01 23.76 -0.54
N SER A 130 10.84 23.27 0.39
CA SER A 130 11.16 21.83 0.41
C SER A 130 9.92 20.97 0.64
N LEU A 131 9.00 21.38 1.51
CA LEU A 131 7.78 20.63 1.79
C LEU A 131 6.86 20.55 0.57
N GLN A 132 6.72 21.66 -0.17
CA GLN A 132 5.97 21.70 -1.43
C GLN A 132 6.60 20.78 -2.48
N ASN A 133 7.93 20.80 -2.61
CA ASN A 133 8.63 19.93 -3.55
C ASN A 133 8.48 18.46 -3.16
N THR A 134 8.60 18.11 -1.88
CA THR A 134 8.35 16.74 -1.39
C THR A 134 6.94 16.27 -1.71
N LEU A 135 5.93 17.13 -1.46
CA LEU A 135 4.54 16.81 -1.77
C LEU A 135 4.35 16.52 -3.26
N LEU A 136 4.84 17.41 -4.13
CA LEU A 136 4.72 17.28 -5.58
C LEU A 136 5.47 16.05 -6.12
N ALA A 137 6.71 15.83 -5.69
CA ALA A 137 7.52 14.68 -6.12
C ALA A 137 6.83 13.36 -5.75
N THR A 138 6.32 13.26 -4.52
CA THR A 138 5.62 12.07 -4.03
C THR A 138 4.33 11.81 -4.80
N LEU A 139 3.51 12.85 -5.03
CA LEU A 139 2.21 12.69 -5.72
C LEU A 139 2.35 12.46 -7.22
N LEU A 140 3.38 13.00 -7.86
CA LEU A 140 3.62 12.83 -9.31
C LEU A 140 4.36 11.54 -9.64
N GLY A 141 4.71 10.71 -8.65
CA GLY A 141 5.51 9.50 -8.85
C GLY A 141 6.91 9.79 -9.39
N LYS A 142 7.38 11.03 -9.26
CA LYS A 142 8.74 11.42 -9.59
C LYS A 142 9.59 11.16 -8.36
N THR A 143 10.19 9.98 -8.30
CA THR A 143 11.36 9.80 -7.45
C THR A 143 12.44 10.72 -8.03
N ASP A 144 12.65 11.88 -7.41
CA ASP A 144 13.76 12.74 -7.77
C ASP A 144 15.04 11.91 -7.66
N ASP A 145 15.72 11.74 -8.79
CA ASP A 145 17.13 11.35 -8.83
C ASP A 145 17.88 12.31 -7.90
N TYR A 146 18.41 11.80 -6.81
CA TYR A 146 19.28 12.57 -5.92
C TYR A 146 20.51 13.06 -6.70
N VAL A 147 20.49 14.31 -7.13
CA VAL A 147 21.73 15.05 -7.45
C VAL A 147 22.07 15.87 -6.20
N ASN A 148 22.99 15.32 -5.41
CA ASN A 148 23.74 16.09 -4.43
C ASN A 148 24.44 17.27 -5.12
N ASN A 149 24.34 18.46 -4.54
CA ASN A 149 25.35 19.49 -4.69
C ASN A 149 25.79 19.95 -3.30
#